data_AF-A0A7S2SY32-F1
#
_entry.id   AF-A0A7S2SY32-F1
#
_cell.length_a   1.000
_cell.length_b   1.000
_cell.length_c   1.000
_cell.angle_alpha   90.00
_cell.angle_beta   90.00
_cell.angle_gamma   90.00
#
_symmetry.space_group_name_H-M   'P 1'
#
loop_
_entity.id
_entity.type
_entity.pdbx_description
1 polymer ?
#
loop_
_entity_poly.entity_id
_entity_poly.type
_entity_poly.pdbx_seq_one_letter_code
_entity_poly.pdbx_strand_id
1 'polypeptide(L)'
;SDFVLITGDTVASFNLKEALAEHKRRRKADKSAIMTMVLKRTESRALRKRWGDHDLVLQVDPSTKQVIGYEEEASKGYVNVDVSSAFLDRPQVDVREDLIDCYVDICAPEVLGLFQDNFDYQNLRRDFV
;
A
#
# COMPACT_ATOMS: atom_id res chain seq x y z
N SER A 1 7.46 -18.69 -2.77
CA SER A 1 7.48 -18.12 -4.12
C SER A 1 6.61 -16.89 -4.09
N ASP A 2 7.07 -15.73 -4.55
CA ASP A 2 6.25 -14.50 -4.56
C ASP A 2 5.56 -14.34 -5.93
N PHE A 3 4.46 -13.59 -5.99
CA PHE A 3 3.73 -13.31 -7.22
C PHE A 3 3.37 -11.83 -7.32
N VAL A 4 3.04 -11.37 -8.52
CA VAL A 4 2.53 -10.01 -8.75
C VAL A 4 1.03 -10.10 -8.95
N LEU A 5 0.28 -9.32 -8.17
CA LEU A 5 -1.16 -9.14 -8.28
C LEU A 5 -1.42 -7.77 -8.92
N ILE A 6 -2.24 -7.75 -9.96
CA ILE A 6 -2.60 -6.53 -10.68
C ILE A 6 -4.12 -6.51 -10.81
N THR A 7 -4.75 -5.42 -10.38
CA THR A 7 -6.18 -5.21 -10.59
C THR A 7 -6.45 -4.95 -12.08
N GLY A 8 -7.65 -5.30 -12.56
CA GLY A 8 -8.06 -5.03 -13.94
C GLY A 8 -7.87 -3.56 -14.34
N ASP A 9 -7.68 -3.32 -15.64
CA ASP A 9 -7.55 -1.99 -16.26
C ASP A 9 -6.31 -1.16 -15.89
N THR A 10 -5.30 -1.75 -15.24
CA THR A 10 -4.02 -1.10 -14.96
C THR A 10 -3.13 -0.98 -16.22
N VAL A 11 -2.70 0.25 -16.53
CA VAL A 11 -1.67 0.55 -17.55
C VAL A 11 -0.42 1.09 -16.87
N ALA A 12 0.68 0.34 -16.94
CA ALA A 12 1.95 0.69 -16.31
C ALA A 12 3.15 0.36 -17.22
N SER A 13 4.21 1.16 -17.11
CA SER A 13 5.45 0.97 -17.88
C SER A 13 6.72 0.97 -17.01
N PHE A 14 6.58 0.81 -15.70
CA PHE A 14 7.70 0.80 -14.76
C PHE A 14 8.31 -0.60 -14.60
N ASN A 15 9.59 -0.64 -14.20
CA ASN A 15 10.31 -1.90 -13.98
C ASN A 15 10.17 -2.36 -12.52
N LEU A 16 9.62 -3.55 -12.31
CA LEU A 16 9.40 -4.13 -10.98
C LEU A 16 10.63 -4.77 -10.32
N LYS A 17 11.78 -4.85 -11.00
CA LYS A 17 12.96 -5.60 -10.53
C LYS A 17 13.44 -5.14 -9.15
N GLU A 18 13.52 -3.82 -8.93
CA GLU A 18 13.97 -3.27 -7.65
C GLU A 18 12.93 -3.47 -6.54
N ALA A 19 11.65 -3.23 -6.84
CA ALA A 19 10.57 -3.48 -5.89
C ALA A 19 10.51 -4.96 -5.47
N LEU A 20 10.72 -5.89 -6.41
CA LEU A 20 10.76 -7.33 -6.14
C LEU A 20 11.97 -7.73 -5.30
N ALA A 21 13.15 -7.17 -5.58
CA ALA A 21 14.35 -7.43 -4.79
C ALA A 21 14.17 -6.93 -3.35
N GLU A 22 13.59 -5.74 -3.19
CA GLU A 22 13.31 -5.13 -1.90
C GLU A 22 12.25 -5.91 -1.11
N HIS A 23 11.16 -6.34 -1.76
CA HIS A 23 10.15 -7.21 -1.15
C HIS A 23 10.79 -8.51 -0.62
N LYS A 24 11.61 -9.18 -1.44
CA LYS A 24 12.33 -10.41 -1.03
C LYS A 24 13.28 -10.15 0.13
N ARG A 25 13.97 -9.01 0.15
CA ARG A 25 14.88 -8.62 1.24
C ARG A 25 14.10 -8.45 2.55
N ARG A 26 12.97 -7.73 2.52
CA ARG A 26 12.10 -7.55 3.69
C ARG A 26 11.55 -8.89 4.17
N ARG A 27 11.01 -9.72 3.27
CA ARG A 27 10.50 -11.07 3.56
C ARG A 27 11.53 -12.04 4.15
N LYS A 28 12.81 -11.83 3.84
CA LYS A 28 13.88 -12.62 4.43
C LYS A 28 14.13 -12.21 5.89
N ALA A 29 14.04 -10.92 6.20
CA ALA A 29 14.21 -10.39 7.55
C ALA A 29 12.97 -10.60 8.42
N ASP A 30 11.79 -10.45 7.83
CA ASP A 30 10.50 -10.54 8.50
C ASP A 30 9.49 -11.29 7.61
N LYS A 31 9.05 -12.46 8.08
CA LYS A 31 8.10 -13.30 7.33
C LYS A 31 6.69 -12.71 7.27
N SER A 32 6.36 -11.78 8.16
CA SER A 32 5.06 -11.10 8.19
C SER A 32 4.91 -10.01 7.12
N ALA A 33 5.99 -9.62 6.44
CA ALA A 33 5.97 -8.67 5.32
C ALA A 33 5.39 -9.30 4.03
N ILE A 34 4.11 -9.65 4.05
CA ILE A 34 3.46 -10.49 3.03
C ILE A 34 3.02 -9.75 1.77
N MET A 35 2.95 -8.41 1.80
CA MET A 35 2.53 -7.61 0.64
C MET A 35 3.39 -6.35 0.49
N THR A 36 3.64 -5.92 -0.74
CA THR A 36 4.29 -4.64 -1.05
C THR A 36 3.56 -3.94 -2.19
N MET A 37 2.96 -2.80 -1.88
CA MET A 37 2.24 -1.96 -2.82
C MET A 37 3.22 -1.12 -3.64
N VAL A 38 3.01 -1.04 -4.96
CA VAL A 38 3.79 -0.18 -5.86
C VAL A 38 2.99 1.08 -6.14
N LEU A 39 3.51 2.21 -5.68
CA LEU A 39 2.86 3.51 -5.76
C LEU A 39 3.67 4.47 -6.64
N LYS A 40 2.99 5.41 -7.30
CA LYS A 40 3.63 6.44 -8.12
C LYS A 40 3.58 7.78 -7.43
N ARG A 41 4.74 8.41 -7.25
CA ARG A 41 4.83 9.77 -6.73
C ARG A 41 4.38 10.79 -7.77
N THR A 42 3.59 11.78 -7.35
CA THR A 42 3.23 12.96 -8.14
C THR A 42 2.94 14.15 -7.22
N GLU A 43 3.39 15.32 -7.61
CA GLU A 43 3.05 16.58 -6.92
C GLU A 43 1.81 17.24 -7.55
N SER A 44 1.33 16.73 -8.70
CA SER A 44 0.18 17.30 -9.40
C SER A 44 -1.13 16.70 -8.91
N ARG A 45 -1.84 17.45 -8.06
CA ARG A 45 -3.22 17.13 -7.66
C ARG A 45 -4.17 16.97 -8.85
N ALA A 46 -3.96 17.74 -9.92
CA ALA A 46 -4.78 17.63 -11.13
C ALA A 46 -4.57 16.30 -11.86
N LEU A 47 -3.34 15.78 -11.91
CA LEU A 47 -3.07 14.46 -12.50
C LEU A 47 -3.66 13.33 -11.66
N ARG A 48 -3.56 13.42 -10.33
CA ARG A 48 -4.19 12.45 -9.39
C ARG A 48 -5.68 12.30 -9.68
N LYS A 49 -6.43 13.41 -9.67
CA LYS A 49 -7.86 13.42 -9.99
C LYS A 49 -8.19 12.87 -11.38
N ARG A 50 -7.36 13.16 -12.38
CA ARG A 50 -7.58 12.64 -13.76
C ARG A 50 -7.36 11.14 -13.88
N TRP A 51 -6.51 10.56 -13.05
CA TRP A 51 -6.24 9.12 -13.03
C TRP A 51 -7.18 8.35 -12.09
N GLY A 52 -8.25 8.99 -11.61
CA GLY A 52 -9.23 8.34 -10.75
C GLY A 52 -8.78 8.16 -9.32
N ASP A 53 -7.70 8.84 -8.89
CA ASP A 53 -7.27 8.81 -7.49
C ASP A 53 -8.34 9.44 -6.59
N HIS A 54 -8.82 8.65 -5.63
CA HIS A 54 -9.89 8.97 -4.69
C HIS A 54 -9.40 9.83 -3.52
N ASP A 55 -8.50 10.79 -3.75
CA ASP A 55 -7.84 11.56 -2.70
C ASP A 55 -7.18 10.63 -1.65
N LEU A 56 -6.32 9.71 -2.11
CA LEU A 56 -5.59 8.78 -1.23
C LEU A 56 -4.69 9.52 -0.21
N VAL A 57 -4.80 9.10 1.05
CA VAL A 57 -3.90 9.46 2.15
C VAL A 57 -3.24 8.21 2.70
N LEU A 58 -1.91 8.24 2.76
CA LEU A 58 -1.11 7.16 3.34
C LEU A 58 -0.37 7.62 4.59
N GLN A 59 -0.38 6.79 5.61
CA GLN A 59 0.48 6.92 6.79
C GLN A 59 1.59 5.89 6.67
N VAL A 60 2.85 6.34 6.64
CA VAL A 60 3.99 5.49 6.30
C VAL A 60 5.11 5.69 7.30
N ASP A 61 5.75 4.61 7.74
CA ASP A 61 7.03 4.68 8.44
C ASP A 61 8.13 5.08 7.44
N PRO A 62 8.78 6.24 7.56
CA PRO A 62 9.77 6.69 6.59
C PRO A 62 11.04 5.82 6.56
N SER A 63 11.34 5.12 7.67
CA SER A 63 12.55 4.30 7.80
C SER A 63 12.37 2.93 7.15
N THR A 64 11.22 2.29 7.35
CA THR A 64 10.94 0.93 6.86
C THR A 64 10.11 0.93 5.57
N LYS A 65 9.46 2.05 5.26
CA LYS A 65 8.43 2.18 4.21
C LYS A 65 7.23 1.26 4.43
N GLN A 66 6.94 0.91 5.68
CA GLN A 66 5.74 0.17 6.05
C GLN A 66 4.53 1.12 5.95
N VAL A 67 3.47 0.66 5.26
CA VAL A 67 2.16 1.32 5.31
C VAL A 67 1.52 1.00 6.65
N ILE A 68 1.15 2.05 7.40
CA ILE A 68 0.53 1.98 8.72
C ILE A 68 -0.97 2.26 8.60
N GLY A 69 -1.34 3.15 7.68
CA GLY A 69 -2.73 3.51 7.41
C GLY A 69 -2.93 3.81 5.93
N TYR A 70 -4.07 3.39 5.42
CA TYR A 70 -4.52 3.58 4.04
C TYR A 70 -5.94 4.12 4.08
N GLU A 71 -6.15 5.36 3.63
CA GLU A 71 -7.47 5.97 3.57
C GLU A 71 -7.73 6.52 2.16
N GLU A 72 -8.67 5.89 1.46
CA GLU A 72 -9.30 6.44 0.25
C GLU A 72 -10.50 7.32 0.64
N GLU A 73 -10.86 8.26 -0.23
CA GLU A 73 -12.00 9.16 -0.07
C GLU A 73 -11.88 10.10 1.13
N ALA A 74 -10.66 10.55 1.46
CA ALA A 74 -10.33 11.49 2.56
C ALA A 74 -10.91 12.91 2.38
N SER A 75 -11.99 13.06 1.63
CA SER A 75 -12.83 14.25 1.47
C SER A 75 -13.43 14.78 2.78
N LYS A 76 -13.22 14.07 3.90
CA LYS A 76 -13.73 14.41 5.23
C LYS A 76 -13.05 15.63 5.86
N GLY A 77 -11.94 16.11 5.29
CA GLY A 77 -11.20 17.29 5.78
C GLY A 77 -10.33 17.01 7.02
N TYR A 78 -10.21 15.75 7.42
CA TYR A 78 -9.33 15.27 8.48
C TYR A 78 -8.82 13.87 8.13
N VAL A 79 -7.71 13.47 8.74
CA VAL A 79 -7.11 12.13 8.61
C VAL A 79 -7.16 11.48 9.98
N ASN A 80 -7.66 10.25 10.05
CA ASN A 80 -7.65 9.51 11.32
C ASN A 80 -6.29 8.84 11.52
N VAL A 81 -5.55 9.30 12.52
CA VAL A 81 -4.30 8.68 12.95
C VAL A 81 -4.54 8.04 14.30
N ASP A 82 -4.57 6.71 14.36
CA ASP A 82 -4.55 6.01 15.63
C ASP A 82 -3.14 6.09 16.22
N VAL A 83 -2.97 7.02 17.15
CA VAL A 83 -1.67 7.30 17.79
C VAL A 83 -1.12 6.06 18.49
N SER A 84 -1.98 5.22 19.06
CA SER A 84 -1.57 4.07 19.86
C SER A 84 -0.91 2.98 19.01
N SER A 85 -1.44 2.70 17.82
CA SER A 85 -0.87 1.73 16.88
C SER A 85 0.19 2.34 15.98
N ALA A 86 0.04 3.61 15.58
CA ALA A 86 0.96 4.28 14.67
C ALA A 86 2.33 4.55 15.31
N PHE A 87 2.36 4.97 16.58
CA PHE A 87 3.59 5.40 17.26
C PHE A 87 4.08 4.43 18.35
N LEU A 88 3.49 3.24 18.50
CA LEU A 88 3.87 2.28 19.55
C LEU A 88 5.38 2.00 19.56
N ASP A 89 5.92 1.68 18.38
CA ASP A 89 7.33 1.32 18.18
C ASP A 89 7.98 2.18 17.08
N ARG A 90 7.36 3.31 16.72
CA ARG A 90 7.79 4.15 15.59
C ARG A 90 8.06 5.58 16.05
N PRO A 91 9.28 6.10 15.84
CA PRO A 91 9.62 7.47 16.22
C PRO A 91 8.99 8.52 15.30
N GLN A 92 8.58 8.13 14.09
CA GLN A 92 8.07 9.03 13.07
C GLN A 92 7.05 8.30 12.17
N VAL A 93 6.04 9.05 11.74
CA VAL A 93 5.07 8.64 10.71
C VAL A 93 4.92 9.79 9.72
N ASP A 94 5.10 9.49 8.44
CA ASP A 94 4.87 10.44 7.35
C ASP A 94 3.43 10.29 6.83
N VAL A 95 2.70 11.40 6.77
CA VAL A 95 1.40 11.48 6.10
C VAL A 95 1.63 11.94 4.65
N ARG A 96 1.19 11.14 3.69
CA ARG A 96 1.52 11.29 2.26
C ARG A 96 0.25 11.39 1.43
N GLU A 97 0.12 12.51 0.72
CA GLU A 97 -0.91 12.77 -0.30
C GLU A 97 -0.31 12.90 -1.70
N ASP A 98 1.00 12.68 -1.87
CA ASP A 98 1.71 12.82 -3.14
C ASP A 98 1.91 11.48 -3.85
N LEU A 99 1.14 10.46 -3.48
CA LEU A 99 1.24 9.09 -4.00
C LEU A 99 -0.07 8.70 -4.69
N ILE A 100 0.05 7.96 -5.78
CA ILE A 100 -1.05 7.35 -6.53
C ILE A 100 -0.91 5.84 -6.41
N ASP A 101 -2.00 5.17 -6.08
CA ASP A 101 -2.06 3.71 -6.15
C ASP A 101 -2.10 3.24 -7.60
N CYS A 102 -1.15 2.39 -7.97
CA CYS A 102 -1.08 1.80 -9.31
C CYS A 102 -1.83 0.46 -9.39
N TYR A 103 -2.38 -0.03 -8.27
CA TYR A 103 -3.00 -1.35 -8.14
C TYR A 103 -2.09 -2.47 -8.65
N VAL A 104 -0.81 -2.36 -8.33
CA VAL A 104 0.22 -3.38 -8.58
C VAL A 104 0.85 -3.74 -7.25
N ASP A 105 0.67 -4.99 -6.84
CA ASP A 105 1.12 -5.49 -5.55
C ASP A 105 2.04 -6.68 -5.76
N ILE A 106 3.11 -6.74 -4.97
CA ILE A 106 3.99 -7.91 -4.88
C ILE A 106 3.57 -8.67 -3.63
N CYS A 107 3.05 -9.88 -3.82
CA CYS A 107 2.41 -10.67 -2.79
C CYS A 107 3.16 -11.97 -2.51
N ALA A 108 3.13 -12.32 -1.23
CA ALA A 108 3.46 -13.62 -0.71
C ALA A 108 2.27 -14.59 -0.85
N PRO A 109 2.48 -15.91 -0.97
CA PRO A 109 1.39 -16.90 -1.01
C PRO A 109 0.45 -16.83 0.20
N GLU A 110 0.97 -16.37 1.33
CA GLU A 110 0.22 -16.15 2.57
C GLU A 110 -0.98 -15.20 2.36
N VAL A 111 -0.89 -14.26 1.42
CA VAL A 111 -2.04 -13.39 1.05
C VAL A 111 -3.22 -14.24 0.56
N LEU A 112 -2.96 -15.28 -0.25
CA LEU A 112 -4.03 -16.16 -0.75
C LEU A 112 -4.69 -16.94 0.39
N GLY A 113 -3.89 -17.41 1.36
CA GLY A 113 -4.40 -18.08 2.56
C GLY A 113 -5.29 -17.17 3.40
N LEU A 114 -4.89 -15.91 3.60
CA LEU A 114 -5.71 -14.95 4.34
C LEU A 114 -7.06 -14.67 3.67
N PHE A 115 -7.12 -14.59 2.34
CA PHE A 115 -8.40 -14.47 1.63
C PHE A 115 -9.25 -15.75 1.67
N GLN A 116 -8.63 -16.92 1.80
CA GLN A 116 -9.36 -18.17 2.00
C GLN A 116 -9.95 -18.25 3.41
N ASP A 117 -9.19 -17.81 4.42
CA ASP A 117 -9.60 -17.85 5.82
C ASP A 117 -10.63 -16.74 6.17
N ASN A 118 -10.51 -15.58 5.53
CA ASN A 118 -11.39 -14.41 5.73
C ASN A 118 -12.24 -14.18 4.48
N PHE A 119 -13.33 -14.94 4.36
CA PHE A 119 -14.20 -14.95 3.19
C PHE A 119 -14.93 -13.63 2.93
N ASP A 120 -14.98 -12.74 3.93
CA ASP A 120 -15.55 -11.40 3.84
C ASP A 120 -14.61 -10.40 3.15
N TYR A 121 -13.34 -10.75 2.92
CA TYR A 121 -12.43 -9.95 2.10
C TYR A 121 -12.80 -10.03 0.62
N GLN A 122 -13.36 -8.95 0.08
CA GLN A 122 -13.78 -8.83 -1.31
C GLN A 122 -12.92 -7.83 -2.10
N ASN A 123 -12.34 -6.85 -1.42
CA ASN A 123 -11.52 -5.79 -2.00
C ASN A 123 -10.16 -5.70 -1.28
N LEU A 124 -9.08 -5.79 -2.04
CA LEU A 124 -7.72 -5.80 -1.51
C LEU A 124 -7.34 -4.54 -0.73
N ARG A 125 -7.90 -3.37 -1.06
CA ARG A 125 -7.61 -2.12 -0.35
C ARG A 125 -8.53 -1.85 0.83
N ARG A 126 -9.81 -2.19 0.69
CA ARG A 126 -10.84 -1.86 1.70
C ARG A 126 -10.94 -2.88 2.81
N ASP A 127 -10.66 -4.14 2.50
CA ASP A 127 -10.91 -5.24 3.43
C ASP A 127 -9.60 -5.87 3.95
N PHE A 128 -8.51 -5.79 3.19
CA PHE A 128 -7.24 -6.47 3.51
C PHE A 128 -6.11 -5.55 3.98
N VAL A 129 -6.00 -4.31 3.46
CA VAL A 129 -4.95 -3.34 3.84
C VAL A 129 -5.24 -2.72 5.20
#